data_AF-A0A258SPD3-F1
#
_entry.id   AF-A0A258SPD3-F1
#
_cell.length_a   1.000
_cell.length_b   1.000
_cell.length_c   1.000
_cell.angle_alpha   90.00
_cell.angle_beta   90.00
_cell.angle_gamma   90.00
#
_symmetry.space_group_name_H-M   'P 1'
#
loop_
_entity.id
_entity.type
_entity.pdbx_description
1 polymer ?
#
loop_
_entity_poly.entity_id
_entity_poly.type
_entity_poly.pdbx_seq_one_letter_code
_entity_poly.pdbx_strand_id
1 'polypeptide(L)' 'MSAILENLNPEQLAAVTLPHESALILAGAGSGKTRVLTTRIVWLIQTGQV' A
#
# COMPACT_ATOMS: atom_id res chain seq x y z
N MET A 1 3.28 14.35 5.88
CA MET A 1 3.01 13.11 5.10
C MET A 1 3.07 11.94 6.08
N SER A 2 2.22 10.92 5.94
CA SER A 2 2.22 9.79 6.89
C SER A 2 3.51 8.98 6.75
N ALA A 3 4.21 8.73 7.85
CA ALA A 3 5.51 8.05 7.90
C ALA A 3 5.49 6.66 7.22
N ILE A 4 4.32 6.02 7.12
CA ILE A 4 4.16 4.70 6.51
C ILE A 4 4.34 4.72 4.98
N LEU A 5 4.19 5.88 4.34
CA LEU A 5 4.35 6.06 2.89
C LEU A 5 5.80 6.40 2.52
N GLU A 6 6.65 6.68 3.51
CA GLU A 6 8.04 6.99 3.28
C GLU A 6 8.80 5.75 2.80
N ASN A 7 9.76 5.95 1.90
CA ASN A 7 10.60 4.90 1.32
C ASN A 7 9.83 3.82 0.55
N LEU A 8 8.62 4.12 0.05
CA LEU A 8 7.95 3.33 -0.97
C LEU A 8 8.45 3.77 -2.35
N ASN A 9 8.63 2.81 -3.27
CA ASN A 9 8.79 3.17 -4.67
C ASN A 9 7.42 3.59 -5.26
N PRO A 10 7.37 4.15 -6.49
CA PRO A 10 6.13 4.63 -7.09
C PRO A 10 5.05 3.55 -7.20
N GLU A 11 5.41 2.31 -7.54
CA GLU A 11 4.45 1.20 -7.70
C GLU A 11 3.86 0.76 -6.36
N GLN A 12 4.68 0.71 -5.31
CA GLN A 12 4.25 0.40 -3.95
C GLN A 12 3.34 1.51 -3.40
N LEU A 13 3.70 2.77 -3.64
CA LEU A 13 2.88 3.92 -3.23
C LEU A 13 1.52 3.88 -3.92
N ALA A 14 1.48 3.63 -5.23
CA ALA A 14 0.24 3.46 -5.98
C ALA A 14 -0.61 2.31 -5.42
N ALA A 15 0.01 1.15 -5.18
CA ALA A 15 -0.67 -0.02 -4.64
C ALA A 15 -1.26 0.22 -3.22
N VAL A 16 -0.54 0.94 -2.36
CA VAL A 16 -1.01 1.30 -1.02
C VAL A 16 -2.20 2.26 -1.08
N THR A 17 -2.16 3.24 -1.98
CA THR A 17 -3.11 4.36 -2.05
C THR A 17 -4.29 4.13 -3.00
N LEU A 18 -4.40 2.95 -3.62
CA LEU A 18 -5.57 2.56 -4.41
C LEU A 18 -6.88 2.77 -3.62
N PRO A 19 -7.99 3.12 -4.30
CA PRO A 19 -9.32 3.20 -3.67
C PRO A 19 -9.68 1.95 -2.88
N HIS A 20 -10.61 2.08 -1.94
CA HIS A 20 -11.12 0.94 -1.17
C HIS A 20 -12.08 0.09 -2.01
N GLU A 21 -11.50 -0.68 -2.91
CA GLU A 21 -12.16 -1.61 -3.81
C GLU A 21 -11.30 -2.87 -4.02
N SER A 22 -11.86 -3.90 -4.66
CA SER A 22 -11.11 -5.10 -5.00
C SER A 22 -10.04 -4.77 -6.06
N ALA A 23 -8.78 -5.13 -5.78
CA ALA A 23 -7.66 -4.83 -6.67
C ALA A 23 -6.70 -6.03 -6.81
N LEU A 24 -6.05 -6.13 -7.97
CA LEU A 24 -4.99 -7.09 -8.26
C LEU A 24 -3.65 -6.37 -8.34
N ILE A 25 -2.71 -6.74 -7.48
CA ILE A 25 -1.33 -6.26 -7.51
C ILE A 25 -0.44 -7.42 -7.94
N LEU A 26 0.08 -7.36 -9.17
CA LEU A 26 1.05 -8.33 -9.69
C LEU A 26 2.45 -7.95 -9.22
N ALA A 27 3.11 -8.86 -8.51
CA ALA A 27 4.34 -8.57 -7.81
C ALA A 27 5.30 -9.77 -7.82
N GLY A 28 6.54 -9.54 -8.27
CA GLY A 28 7.59 -10.56 -8.31
C GLY A 28 8.14 -10.97 -6.92
N ALA A 29 9.12 -11.88 -6.91
CA ALA A 29 9.89 -12.17 -5.71
C ALA A 29 10.70 -10.91 -5.29
N GLY A 30 10.84 -10.65 -3.98
CA GLY A 30 11.62 -9.52 -3.46
C GLY A 30 11.01 -8.12 -3.64
N SER A 31 9.86 -7.96 -4.31
CA SER A 31 9.26 -6.64 -4.61
C SER A 31 8.60 -5.92 -3.42
N GLY A 32 8.66 -6.48 -2.21
CA GLY A 32 8.07 -5.88 -1.01
C GLY A 32 6.57 -6.13 -0.81
N LYS A 33 6.01 -7.23 -1.34
CA LYS A 33 4.57 -7.62 -1.20
C LYS A 33 4.02 -7.45 0.22
N THR A 34 4.72 -8.00 1.23
CA THR A 34 4.30 -7.91 2.62
C THR A 34 4.25 -6.46 3.12
N ARG A 35 5.25 -5.65 2.76
CA ARG A 35 5.30 -4.22 3.10
C ARG A 35 4.14 -3.46 2.48
N VAL A 36 3.81 -3.73 1.21
CA VAL A 36 2.65 -3.12 0.55
C VAL A 36 1.35 -3.47 1.27
N LEU A 37 1.13 -4.76 1.59
CA LEU A 37 -0.09 -5.21 2.27
C LEU A 37 -0.24 -4.59 3.66
N THR A 38 0.81 -4.60 4.47
CA THR A 38 0.76 -4.04 5.83
C THR A 38 0.61 -2.53 5.81
N THR A 39 1.35 -1.82 4.95
CA THR A 39 1.21 -0.38 4.80
C THR A 39 -0.19 -0.01 4.29
N ARG A 40 -0.79 -0.78 3.37
CA ARG A 40 -2.16 -0.55 2.88
C ARG A 40 -3.19 -0.68 4.01
N ILE A 41 -3.07 -1.68 4.89
CA ILE A 41 -3.96 -1.80 6.04
C ILE A 41 -3.90 -0.55 6.92
N VAL A 42 -2.69 -0.08 7.25
CA VAL A 42 -2.54 1.13 8.07
C VAL A 42 -3.07 2.36 7.34
N TRP A 43 -2.85 2.47 6.03
CA TRP A 43 -3.37 3.56 5.21
C TRP A 43 -4.90 3.62 5.23
N LEU A 44 -5.59 2.50 5.03
CA LEU A 44 -7.05 2.44 5.07
C LEU A 44 -7.60 2.90 6.44
N ILE A 45 -6.96 2.46 7.53
CA ILE A 45 -7.35 2.87 8.89
C ILE A 45 -7.11 4.38 9.10
N GLN A 46 -5.94 4.89 8.74
CA GLN A 46 -5.58 6.29 8.93
C GLN A 46 -6.45 7.26 8.10
N THR A 47 -6.94 6.79 6.96
CA THR A 47 -7.77 7.59 6.05
C THR A 47 -9.27 7.41 6.28
N GLY A 48 -9.68 6.61 7.27
CA GLY A 48 -11.10 6.37 7.57
C GLY A 48 -11.82 5.62 6.45
N GLN A 49 -11.09 4.80 5.69
CA GLN A 49 -11.64 3.95 4.64
C GLN A 49 -12.08 2.57 5.17
N VAL A 50 -12.08 2.37 6.49
CA VAL A 50 -12.54 1.16 7.20
C VAL A 50 -13.72 1.50 8.10
#